data_AF-A0AAW2UVK2-F1
#
_entry.id   AF-A0AAW2UVK2-F1
#
_cell.length_a   1.000
_cell.length_b   1.000
_cell.length_c   1.000
_cell.angle_alpha   90.00
_cell.angle_beta   90.00
_cell.angle_gamma   90.00
#
_symmetry.space_group_name_H-M   'P 1'
#
loop_
_entity.id
_entity.type
_entity.pdbx_description
1 polymer ?
#
loop_
_entity_poly.entity_id
_entity_poly.type
_entity_poly.pdbx_seq_one_letter_code
_entity_poly.pdbx_strand_id
1 'polypeptide(L)'
;MILGPCHGMDWSRRPGSLKNPTIPDDFDDQLESDSKKFIVVHGAGSFGHFQARKSGVHKGGLSKPLVKSGFVATRISVTSLNLEIVRALAKDKWLLCGTP
;
A
#
# COMPACT_ATOMS: atom_id res chain seq x y z
N MET A 1 -11.98 23.26 -14.82
CA MET A 1 -12.39 21.88 -14.51
C MET A 1 -11.85 21.02 -15.64
N ILE A 2 -10.87 20.16 -15.37
CA ILE A 2 -10.38 19.19 -16.35
C ILE A 2 -10.80 17.83 -15.82
N LEU A 3 -11.84 17.26 -16.41
CA LEU A 3 -12.27 15.89 -16.18
C LEU A 3 -11.58 15.03 -17.23
N GLY A 4 -10.44 14.45 -16.88
CA GLY A 4 -9.79 13.39 -17.64
C GLY A 4 -9.99 12.05 -16.91
N PRO A 5 -10.22 10.92 -17.60
CA PRO A 5 -10.30 9.62 -16.94
C PRO A 5 -8.95 9.29 -16.32
N CYS A 6 -8.92 9.12 -15.00
CA CYS A 6 -7.78 8.61 -14.25
C CYS A 6 -7.60 7.11 -14.52
N HIS A 7 -7.24 6.77 -15.76
CA HIS A 7 -6.84 5.44 -16.18
C HIS A 7 -5.33 5.31 -15.96
N GLY A 8 -4.91 4.85 -14.78
CA GLY A 8 -3.47 4.70 -14.54
C GLY A 8 -3.08 4.59 -13.08
N MET A 9 -3.54 3.53 -12.40
CA MET A 9 -2.90 3.05 -11.16
C MET A 9 -2.81 1.52 -11.20
N ASP A 10 -2.38 0.99 -12.35
CA ASP A 10 -1.90 -0.39 -12.45
C ASP A 10 -0.41 -0.38 -12.06
N TRP A 11 -0.13 -0.64 -10.79
CA TRP A 11 1.22 -0.71 -10.24
C TRP A 11 2.03 -1.94 -10.70
N SER A 12 1.43 -2.85 -11.49
CA SER A 12 2.12 -4.02 -12.02
C SER A 12 2.92 -3.75 -13.30
N ARG A 13 2.64 -2.64 -14.01
CA ARG A 13 3.29 -2.33 -15.29
C ARG A 13 4.56 -1.50 -15.10
N ARG A 14 5.71 -2.10 -15.42
CA ARG A 14 6.95 -1.35 -15.68
C ARG A 14 6.90 -0.70 -17.07
N PRO A 15 7.33 0.56 -17.24
CA PRO A 15 7.44 1.17 -18.57
C PRO A 15 8.46 0.39 -19.42
N GLY A 16 8.01 -0.25 -20.50
CA GLY A 16 8.89 -0.95 -21.46
C GLY A 16 8.63 -2.44 -21.72
N SER A 17 7.56 -3.06 -21.20
CA SER A 17 7.26 -4.47 -21.53
C SER A 17 6.66 -4.60 -22.94
N LEU A 18 7.49 -5.05 -23.89
CA LEU A 18 7.06 -5.55 -25.20
C LEU A 18 6.29 -6.86 -24.99
N LYS A 19 5.25 -7.08 -25.80
CA LYS A 19 4.34 -8.24 -25.78
C LYS A 19 5.11 -9.57 -25.68
N ASN A 20 4.88 -10.36 -24.62
CA ASN A 20 5.41 -11.72 -24.52
C ASN A 20 4.62 -12.68 -25.44
N PRO A 21 5.29 -13.63 -26.12
CA PRO A 21 4.61 -14.68 -26.87
C PRO A 21 3.92 -15.67 -25.93
N THR A 22 2.74 -16.12 -26.35
CA THR A 22 1.90 -17.12 -25.70
C THR A 22 2.67 -18.42 -25.48
N ILE A 23 3.01 -18.73 -24.22
CA ILE A 23 3.42 -20.07 -23.80
C ILE A 23 2.14 -20.78 -23.33
N PRO A 24 1.86 -22.02 -23.76
CA PRO A 24 0.70 -22.76 -23.29
C PRO A 24 0.81 -23.00 -21.80
N ASP A 25 -0.28 -22.67 -21.11
CA ASP A 25 -0.50 -22.83 -19.69
C ASP A 25 -0.76 -24.32 -19.41
N ASP A 26 0.21 -25.01 -18.82
CA ASP A 26 0.07 -26.38 -18.33
C ASP A 26 0.57 -26.46 -16.89
N PHE A 27 0.02 -25.56 -16.05
CA PHE A 27 0.16 -25.61 -14.60
C PHE A 27 -1.20 -25.97 -14.01
N ASP A 28 -1.52 -27.26 -14.04
CA ASP A 28 -2.29 -28.01 -13.06
C ASP A 28 -3.34 -27.21 -12.25
N ASP A 29 -4.52 -27.02 -12.86
CA ASP A 29 -5.76 -26.46 -12.29
C ASP A 29 -6.41 -27.38 -11.23
N GLN A 30 -5.66 -27.84 -10.23
CA GLN A 30 -6.23 -28.74 -9.22
C GLN A 30 -5.68 -28.58 -7.80
N LEU A 31 -5.50 -27.32 -7.39
CA LEU A 31 -5.52 -26.98 -5.97
C LEU A 31 -6.37 -25.72 -5.76
N GLU A 32 -7.69 -25.87 -5.91
CA GLU A 32 -8.67 -25.00 -5.26
C GLU A 32 -8.54 -25.19 -3.74
N SER A 33 -7.43 -24.71 -3.19
CA SER A 33 -7.28 -24.51 -1.77
C SER A 33 -8.28 -23.41 -1.42
N ASP A 34 -9.31 -23.77 -0.65
CA ASP A 34 -10.41 -22.92 -0.19
C ASP A 34 -9.89 -21.77 0.70
N SER A 35 -9.10 -20.89 0.07
CA SER A 35 -8.25 -19.91 0.70
C SER A 35 -9.10 -18.69 0.96
N LYS A 36 -9.63 -18.63 2.18
CA LYS A 36 -10.50 -17.55 2.63
C LYS A 36 -9.75 -16.22 2.54
N LYS A 37 -10.20 -15.37 1.63
CA LYS A 37 -9.72 -13.99 1.49
C LYS A 37 -10.20 -13.18 2.70
N PHE A 38 -9.31 -12.37 3.26
CA PHE A 38 -9.61 -11.50 4.38
C PHE A 38 -8.81 -10.21 4.26
N ILE A 39 -9.25 -9.17 4.97
CA ILE A 39 -8.61 -7.86 4.98
C ILE A 39 -8.00 -7.64 6.36
N VAL A 40 -6.74 -7.23 6.38
CA VAL A 40 -6.07 -6.80 7.61
C VAL A 40 -6.07 -5.28 7.67
N VAL A 41 -6.55 -4.73 8.77
CA VAL A 41 -6.44 -3.30 9.10
C VAL A 41 -5.62 -3.18 10.36
N HIS A 42 -4.63 -2.29 10.36
CA HIS A 42 -3.77 -2.05 11.52
C HIS A 42 -3.85 -0.59 11.97
N GLY A 43 -3.71 -0.38 13.28
CA GLY A 43 -3.51 0.96 13.83
C GLY A 43 -2.10 1.49 13.53
N ALA A 44 -1.91 2.80 13.67
CA ALA A 44 -0.60 3.44 13.48
C ALA A 44 0.30 3.38 14.72
N GLY A 45 -0.29 3.30 15.93
CA GLY A 45 0.47 3.30 17.18
C GLY A 45 1.46 4.46 17.32
N SER A 46 2.64 4.17 17.85
CA SER A 46 3.74 5.14 17.99
C SER A 46 4.21 5.72 16.66
N PHE A 47 4.06 4.99 15.56
CA PHE A 47 4.41 5.43 14.20
C PHE A 47 3.41 6.43 13.61
N GLY A 48 2.37 6.86 14.34
CA GLY A 48 1.44 7.90 13.86
C GLY A 48 1.11 8.94 14.90
N HIS A 49 0.78 8.51 16.12
CA HIS A 49 0.18 9.39 17.13
C HIS A 49 1.11 10.54 17.55
N PHE A 50 2.39 10.27 17.82
CA PHE A 50 3.30 11.27 18.36
C PHE A 50 3.54 12.43 17.39
N GLN A 51 3.90 12.11 16.15
CA GLN A 51 4.17 13.10 15.11
C GLN A 51 2.90 13.83 14.63
N ALA A 52 1.77 13.14 14.52
CA ALA A 52 0.49 13.77 14.17
C ALA A 52 0.01 14.72 15.27
N ARG A 53 0.28 14.40 16.55
CA ARG A 53 0.02 15.29 17.68
C ARG A 53 0.97 16.49 17.70
N LYS A 54 2.28 16.25 17.56
CA LYS A 54 3.34 17.28 17.61
C LYS A 54 3.17 18.35 16.53
N SER A 55 2.79 17.96 15.32
CA SER A 55 2.62 18.87 14.18
C SER A 55 1.21 19.41 13.99
N GLY A 56 0.23 18.91 14.76
CA GLY A 56 -1.17 19.33 14.65
C GLY A 56 -1.94 18.70 13.49
N VAL A 57 -1.41 17.66 12.82
CA VAL A 57 -2.10 16.95 11.71
C VAL A 57 -3.48 16.45 12.10
N HIS A 58 -3.65 15.94 13.32
CA HIS A 58 -4.95 15.49 13.85
C HIS A 58 -6.01 16.61 13.95
N LYS A 59 -5.61 17.88 13.83
CA LYS A 59 -6.50 19.06 13.83
C LYS A 59 -6.75 19.61 12.42
N GLY A 60 -6.20 18.98 11.37
CA GLY A 60 -6.29 19.46 9.99
C GLY A 60 -5.44 20.71 9.71
N GLY A 61 -5.73 21.40 8.61
CA GLY A 61 -5.03 22.64 8.23
C GLY A 61 -3.78 22.43 7.36
N LEU A 62 -3.87 21.57 6.32
CA LEU A 62 -2.77 21.29 5.37
C LEU A 62 -2.28 22.52 4.56
N SER A 63 -2.97 23.66 4.65
CA SER A 63 -2.47 24.94 4.16
C SER A 63 -1.28 25.47 4.98
N LYS A 64 -1.16 25.08 6.25
CA LYS A 64 -0.07 25.47 7.14
C LYS A 64 1.18 24.64 6.82
N PRO A 65 2.35 25.25 6.55
CA PRO A 65 3.57 24.52 6.22
C PRO A 65 3.97 23.46 7.26
N LEU A 66 3.85 23.77 8.56
CA LEU A 66 4.15 22.85 9.66
C LEU A 66 3.24 21.60 9.66
N VAL A 67 1.94 21.79 9.39
CA VAL A 67 0.99 20.67 9.35
C VAL A 67 1.25 19.82 8.10
N LYS A 68 1.58 20.45 6.97
CA LYS A 68 1.93 19.76 5.73
C LYS A 68 3.19 18.89 5.90
N SER A 69 4.26 19.44 6.49
CA SER A 69 5.47 18.64 6.77
C SER A 69 5.20 17.53 7.79
N GLY A 70 4.42 17.83 8.83
CA GLY A 70 3.94 16.84 9.78
C GLY A 70 3.14 15.71 9.15
N PHE A 71 2.29 16.00 8.17
CA PHE A 71 1.51 15.02 7.44
C PHE A 71 2.41 14.06 6.65
N VAL A 72 3.39 14.60 5.93
CA VAL A 72 4.37 13.81 5.19
C VAL A 72 5.19 12.93 6.14
N ALA A 73 5.71 13.50 7.23
CA ALA A 73 6.44 12.72 8.24
C ALA A 73 5.56 11.61 8.84
N THR A 74 4.30 11.93 9.14
CA THR A 74 3.31 10.95 9.63
C THR A 74 3.14 9.81 8.65
N ARG A 75 2.95 10.12 7.37
CA ARG A 75 2.75 9.12 6.33
C ARG A 75 3.97 8.21 6.18
N ILE A 76 5.17 8.79 6.09
CA ILE A 76 6.42 8.01 5.93
C ILE A 76 6.55 6.99 7.05
N SER A 77 6.38 7.43 8.30
CA SER A 77 6.57 6.56 9.45
C SER A 77 5.46 5.50 9.58
N VAL A 78 4.19 5.81 9.31
CA VAL A 78 3.13 4.77 9.24
C VAL A 78 3.40 3.77 8.11
N THR A 79 3.92 4.23 6.97
CA THR A 79 4.31 3.33 5.87
C THR A 79 5.45 2.40 6.27
N SER A 80 6.41 2.83 7.09
CA SER A 80 7.43 1.94 7.65
C SER A 80 6.81 0.82 8.50
N LEU A 81 5.83 1.12 9.36
CA LEU A 81 5.10 0.11 10.12
C LEU A 81 4.34 -0.86 9.20
N ASN A 82 3.68 -0.35 8.15
CA ASN A 82 3.01 -1.21 7.18
C ASN A 82 3.99 -2.19 6.51
N LEU A 83 5.19 -1.74 6.14
CA LEU A 83 6.22 -2.61 5.57
C LEU A 83 6.67 -3.70 6.56
N GLU A 84 6.77 -3.40 7.85
CA GLU A 84 7.09 -4.41 8.88
C GLU A 84 6.00 -5.47 8.99
N ILE A 85 4.72 -5.07 8.99
CA ILE A 85 3.57 -5.99 9.03
C ILE A 85 3.53 -6.87 7.77
N VAL A 86 3.66 -6.25 6.59
CA VAL A 86 3.66 -6.97 5.31
C VAL A 86 4.83 -7.96 5.24
N ARG A 87 6.02 -7.59 5.72
CA ARG A 87 7.16 -8.52 5.80
C ARG A 87 6.90 -9.68 6.76
N ALA A 88 6.26 -9.44 7.91
CA ALA A 88 5.91 -10.50 8.85
C ALA A 88 4.92 -11.49 8.21
N LEU A 89 3.87 -10.99 7.55
CA LEU A 89 2.90 -11.83 6.84
C LEU A 89 3.54 -12.55 5.64
N ALA A 90 4.41 -11.90 4.87
CA ALA A 90 5.07 -12.56 3.75
C ALA A 90 5.96 -13.75 4.19
N LYS A 91 6.57 -13.69 5.39
CA LYS A 91 7.34 -14.81 5.95
C LYS A 91 6.48 -16.05 6.21
N ASP A 92 5.23 -15.85 6.60
CA ASP A 92 4.26 -16.92 6.83
C ASP A 92 3.56 -17.36 5.52
N LYS A 93 4.10 -16.95 4.36
CA LYS A 93 3.64 -17.31 3.00
C LYS A 93 2.20 -16.85 2.69
N TRP A 94 1.73 -15.79 3.34
CA TRP A 94 0.48 -15.15 2.93
C TRP A 94 0.66 -14.49 1.56
N LEU A 95 -0.29 -14.71 0.65
CA LEU A 95 -0.41 -13.95 -0.59
C LEU A 95 -0.99 -12.58 -0.27
N LEU A 96 -0.20 -11.52 -0.48
CA LEU A 96 -0.56 -10.15 -0.13
C LEU A 96 -0.74 -9.31 -1.40
N CYS A 97 -1.87 -8.61 -1.51
CA CYS A 97 -2.06 -7.55 -2.50
C CYS A 97 -1.88 -6.18 -1.84
N GLY A 98 -1.13 -5.26 -2.47
CA GLY A 98 -1.00 -3.87 -1.99
C GLY A 98 0.30 -3.50 -1.25
N THR A 99 1.44 -4.10 -1.60
CA THR A 99 2.75 -3.51 -1.23
C THR A 99 2.90 -2.10 -1.85
N PRO A 100 3.54 -1.14 -1.16
CA PRO A 100 3.70 0.22 -1.68
C PRO A 100 4.49 0.29 -2.99
#